data_AF-A0A7K4B4N3-F1
#
_entry.id   AF-A0A7K4B4N3-F1
#
_cell.length_a   1.000
_cell.length_b   1.000
_cell.length_c   1.000
_cell.angle_alpha   90.00
_cell.angle_beta   90.00
_cell.angle_gamma   90.00
#
_symmetry.space_group_name_H-M   'P 1'
#
loop_
_entity.id
_entity.type
_entity.pdbx_description
1 polymer ?
#
loop_
_entity_poly.entity_id
_entity_poly.type
_entity_poly.pdbx_seq_one_letter_code
_entity_poly.pdbx_strand_id
1 'polypeptide(L)'
;MLKLSLVVIGLFMVFAVLCTGCTEQPATLMDSQIVIEDKGEYTMDLDPGKYRVTLQSDEPIDVSFSTVSSYDKSEVTQYDTVVTLSNPAVLKVKNPSLFGMGPNANVMMRVIKNPV
;
A
#
# COMPACT_ATOMS: atom_id res chain seq x y z
N MET A 1 -64.76 -0.39 26.70
CA MET A 1 -64.80 0.94 26.06
C MET A 1 -64.18 1.98 27.00
N LEU A 2 -62.93 2.39 26.77
CA LEU A 2 -62.44 3.78 26.82
C LEU A 2 -60.91 3.79 26.56
N LYS A 3 -60.48 4.77 25.76
CA LYS A 3 -59.10 5.05 25.31
C LYS A 3 -58.24 5.64 26.45
N LEU A 4 -56.91 5.50 26.36
CA LEU A 4 -55.89 6.55 26.57
C LEU A 4 -54.48 5.94 26.29
N SER A 5 -53.87 6.20 25.13
CA SER A 5 -52.84 7.23 24.87
C SER A 5 -51.51 7.09 25.64
N LEU A 6 -50.49 6.68 24.86
CA LEU A 6 -49.21 7.38 24.66
C LEU A 6 -48.39 7.80 25.90
N VAL A 7 -47.27 7.10 26.15
CA VAL A 7 -46.02 7.73 26.60
C VAL A 7 -44.83 7.04 25.93
N VAL A 8 -44.28 7.69 24.91
CA VAL A 8 -42.96 7.43 24.33
C VAL A 8 -41.96 8.23 25.16
N ILE A 9 -41.23 7.61 26.11
CA ILE A 9 -40.08 8.25 26.76
C ILE A 9 -39.05 7.18 27.19
N GLY A 10 -37.81 7.37 26.75
CA GLY A 10 -36.60 6.74 27.31
C GLY A 10 -36.18 5.50 26.51
N LEU A 11 -35.02 5.42 25.87
CA LEU A 11 -33.75 5.99 26.27
C LEU A 11 -32.86 6.08 25.02
N PHE A 12 -32.39 7.29 24.73
CA PHE A 12 -31.20 7.53 23.90
C PHE A 12 -30.03 6.76 24.54
N MET A 13 -29.71 5.55 24.08
CA MET A 13 -28.36 5.02 24.23
C MET A 13 -27.57 5.42 23.00
N VAL A 14 -27.05 6.65 23.07
CA VAL A 14 -25.85 7.05 22.35
C VAL A 14 -24.73 6.18 22.92
N PHE A 15 -24.50 5.02 22.32
CA PHE A 15 -23.21 4.35 22.44
C PHE A 15 -22.24 5.08 21.51
N ALA A 16 -21.88 6.30 21.92
CA ALA A 16 -20.61 6.88 21.52
C ALA A 16 -19.54 6.05 22.23
N VAL A 17 -19.14 4.94 21.60
CA VAL A 17 -17.87 4.31 21.92
C VAL A 17 -16.80 5.32 21.53
N LEU A 18 -16.35 6.03 22.54
CA LEU A 18 -15.09 6.75 22.54
C LEU A 18 -14.00 5.76 22.10
N CYS A 19 -13.61 5.82 20.82
CA CYS A 19 -12.36 5.23 20.34
C CYS A 19 -11.18 6.06 20.90
N THR A 20 -11.00 6.05 22.22
CA THR A 20 -9.79 6.54 22.87
C THR A 20 -8.73 5.44 22.75
N GLY A 21 -8.12 5.39 21.57
CA GLY A 21 -7.12 4.39 21.23
C GLY A 21 -7.17 4.03 19.75
N CYS A 22 -7.00 5.01 18.86
CA CYS A 22 -6.55 4.69 17.50
C CYS A 22 -5.12 4.16 17.62
N THR A 23 -4.97 2.89 18.00
CA THR A 23 -3.80 2.14 17.57
C THR A 23 -3.88 2.16 16.05
N GLU A 24 -3.04 2.95 15.39
CA GLU A 24 -2.92 2.91 13.94
C GLU A 24 -2.70 1.43 13.57
N GLN A 25 -3.67 0.83 12.89
CA GLN A 25 -3.51 -0.53 12.40
C GLN A 25 -2.69 -0.46 11.11
N PRO A 26 -1.85 -1.46 10.81
CA PRO A 26 -1.15 -1.49 9.54
C PRO A 26 -2.17 -1.41 8.40
N ALA A 27 -1.97 -0.44 7.51
CA ALA A 27 -2.85 -0.20 6.37
C ALA A 27 -2.24 -0.87 5.13
N THR A 28 -2.93 -1.86 4.57
CA THR A 28 -2.58 -2.43 3.27
C THR A 28 -2.93 -1.42 2.19
N LEU A 29 -1.91 -0.88 1.53
CA LEU A 29 -2.06 0.04 0.41
C LEU A 29 -2.17 -0.71 -0.92
N MET A 30 -1.47 -1.85 -1.03
CA MET A 30 -1.47 -2.71 -2.20
C MET A 30 -1.28 -4.16 -1.78
N ASP A 31 -2.05 -5.05 -2.39
CA ASP A 31 -1.86 -6.51 -2.32
C ASP A 31 -2.46 -7.11 -3.60
N SER A 32 -1.72 -7.04 -4.70
CA SER A 32 -2.20 -7.52 -6.00
C SER A 32 -1.06 -7.89 -6.94
N GLN A 33 -1.41 -8.66 -7.97
CA GLN A 33 -0.53 -8.93 -9.10
C GLN A 33 -0.73 -7.85 -10.17
N ILE A 34 0.38 -7.29 -10.66
CA ILE A 34 0.41 -6.35 -11.77
C ILE A 34 1.22 -6.95 -12.93
N VAL A 35 0.89 -6.55 -14.15
CA VAL A 35 1.68 -6.87 -15.35
C VAL A 35 2.36 -5.59 -15.79
N ILE A 36 3.69 -5.62 -15.85
CA ILE A 36 4.50 -4.51 -16.35
C ILE A 36 4.98 -4.90 -17.75
N GLU A 37 4.45 -4.21 -18.75
CA GLU A 37 4.80 -4.42 -20.16
C GLU A 37 6.31 -4.21 -20.40
N ASP A 38 6.80 -4.65 -21.56
CA ASP A 38 8.18 -4.40 -21.99
C ASP A 38 8.54 -2.91 -21.87
N LYS A 39 9.60 -2.60 -21.12
CA LYS A 39 10.04 -1.23 -20.78
C LYS A 39 9.00 -0.40 -20.01
N GLY A 40 7.93 -1.02 -19.55
CA GLY A 40 6.90 -0.40 -18.74
C GLY A 40 7.39 -0.03 -17.34
N GLU A 41 6.65 0.87 -16.72
CA GLU A 41 6.87 1.30 -15.34
C GLU A 41 5.52 1.34 -14.63
N TYR A 42 5.50 0.85 -13.39
CA TYR A 42 4.44 1.06 -12.43
C TYR A 42 4.90 2.08 -11.38
N THR A 43 4.05 3.04 -11.05
CA THR A 43 4.33 4.05 -10.02
C THR A 43 3.26 4.10 -8.96
N MET A 44 3.67 4.31 -7.71
CA MET A 44 2.78 4.54 -6.57
C MET A 44 3.29 5.70 -5.72
N ASP A 45 2.42 6.67 -5.46
CA ASP A 45 2.68 7.77 -4.53
C ASP A 45 2.57 7.26 -3.09
N LEU A 46 3.58 7.57 -2.27
CA LEU A 46 3.67 7.21 -0.87
C LEU A 46 3.87 8.46 -0.02
N ASP A 47 2.98 8.66 0.95
CA ASP A 47 3.16 9.68 1.99
C ASP A 47 4.36 9.35 2.90
N PRO A 48 4.84 10.31 3.71
CA PRO A 48 5.76 10.01 4.80
C PRO A 48 5.23 8.88 5.70
N GLY A 49 6.14 8.02 6.15
CA GLY A 49 5.81 6.87 6.99
C GLY A 49 6.77 5.70 6.84
N LYS A 50 6.46 4.61 7.54
CA LYS A 50 7.21 3.36 7.49
C LYS A 50 6.42 2.32 6.72
N TYR A 51 7.04 1.69 5.75
CA TYR A 51 6.40 0.73 4.85
C TYR A 51 7.14 -0.60 4.87
N ARG A 52 6.42 -1.70 4.70
CA ARG A 52 7.00 -2.95 4.21
C ARG A 52 6.58 -3.13 2.77
N VAL A 53 7.56 -3.18 1.88
CA VAL A 53 7.37 -3.37 0.44
C VAL A 53 7.89 -4.75 0.10
N THR A 54 7.00 -5.60 -0.40
CA THR A 54 7.30 -6.96 -0.83
C THR A 54 6.89 -7.11 -2.30
N LEU A 55 7.86 -7.38 -3.17
CA LEU A 55 7.68 -7.63 -4.59
C LEU A 55 8.26 -9.00 -4.93
N GLN A 56 7.55 -9.74 -5.77
CA GLN A 56 8.02 -10.97 -6.38
C GLN A 56 7.65 -10.95 -7.85
N SER A 57 8.63 -11.13 -8.71
CA SER A 57 8.51 -11.05 -10.17
C SER A 57 9.05 -12.33 -10.80
N ASP A 58 8.45 -12.74 -11.92
CA ASP A 58 8.97 -13.80 -12.78
C ASP A 58 10.18 -13.33 -13.62
N GLU A 59 10.23 -12.04 -13.93
CA GLU A 59 11.31 -11.38 -14.67
C GLU A 59 12.10 -10.39 -13.79
N PRO A 60 13.38 -10.07 -14.12
CA PRO A 60 14.13 -9.05 -13.40
C PRO A 60 13.46 -7.68 -13.50
N ILE A 61 13.30 -7.00 -12.37
CA ILE A 61 12.72 -5.66 -12.26
C ILE A 61 13.67 -4.69 -11.55
N ASP A 62 13.55 -3.41 -11.87
CA ASP A 62 14.17 -2.32 -11.15
C ASP A 62 13.17 -1.69 -10.19
N VAL A 63 13.59 -1.48 -8.95
CA VAL A 63 12.81 -0.87 -7.87
C VAL A 63 13.53 0.38 -7.44
N SER A 64 12.84 1.52 -7.43
CA SER A 64 13.44 2.78 -6.97
C SER A 64 12.46 3.70 -6.26
N PHE A 65 12.99 4.63 -5.47
CA PHE A 65 12.22 5.66 -4.78
C PHE A 65 12.71 7.05 -5.16
N SER A 66 11.78 7.95 -5.53
CA SER A 66 12.13 9.29 -6.03
C SER A 66 12.93 10.16 -5.05
N THR A 67 12.82 9.94 -3.74
CA THR A 67 13.45 10.77 -2.70
C THR A 67 14.50 10.05 -1.85
N VAL A 68 14.69 8.73 -2.04
CA VAL A 68 15.60 7.93 -1.21
C VAL A 68 16.19 6.75 -1.97
N SER A 69 17.39 6.94 -2.53
CA SER A 69 18.05 5.93 -3.36
C SER A 69 18.68 4.77 -2.57
N SER A 70 18.78 4.87 -1.24
CA SER A 70 19.36 3.79 -0.41
C SER A 70 18.56 2.48 -0.46
N TYR A 71 17.32 2.55 -0.94
CA TYR A 71 16.42 1.41 -1.09
C TYR A 71 16.33 0.90 -2.53
N ASP A 72 16.99 1.56 -3.47
CA ASP A 72 16.95 1.21 -4.88
C ASP A 72 17.65 -0.14 -5.12
N LYS A 73 17.05 -0.93 -6.00
CA LYS A 73 17.58 -2.23 -6.45
C LYS A 73 17.31 -2.37 -7.94
N SER A 74 18.28 -2.93 -8.66
CA SER A 74 18.16 -3.18 -10.09
C SER A 74 18.27 -4.67 -10.37
N GLU A 75 17.59 -5.12 -11.43
CA GLU A 75 17.61 -6.50 -11.93
C GLU A 75 17.29 -7.56 -10.85
N VAL A 76 16.33 -7.28 -9.97
CA VAL A 76 15.89 -8.21 -8.92
C VAL A 76 14.60 -8.92 -9.28
N THR A 77 14.46 -10.18 -8.92
CA THR A 77 13.18 -10.92 -9.01
C THR A 77 12.41 -10.95 -7.70
N GLN A 78 13.08 -10.59 -6.59
CA GLN A 78 12.47 -10.49 -5.27
C GLN A 78 12.98 -9.24 -4.56
N TYR A 79 12.06 -8.52 -3.92
CA TYR A 79 12.34 -7.35 -3.10
C TYR A 79 11.51 -7.43 -1.83
N ASP A 80 12.11 -7.57 -0.65
CA ASP A 80 11.40 -7.47 0.63
C ASP A 80 12.19 -6.52 1.54
N THR A 81 11.71 -5.30 1.70
CA THR A 81 12.42 -4.26 2.45
C THR A 81 11.46 -3.41 3.28
N VAL A 82 11.93 -3.04 4.47
CA VAL A 82 11.28 -2.02 5.30
C VAL A 82 11.84 -0.65 4.95
N VAL A 83 10.99 0.19 4.40
CA VAL A 83 11.33 1.53 3.89
C VAL A 83 10.82 2.57 4.89
N THR A 84 11.65 3.54 5.24
CA THR A 84 11.24 4.69 6.07
C THR A 84 11.37 5.97 5.27
N LEU A 85 10.24 6.66 5.06
CA LEU A 85 10.14 7.86 4.26
C LEU A 85 9.89 9.07 5.16
N SER A 86 10.82 10.01 5.18
CA SER A 86 10.66 11.29 5.90
C SER A 86 9.89 12.34 5.10
N ASN A 87 9.81 12.18 3.77
CA ASN A 87 9.11 13.05 2.83
C ASN A 87 8.26 12.18 1.89
N PRO A 88 7.24 12.74 1.21
CA PRO A 88 6.54 12.01 0.15
C PRO A 88 7.51 11.47 -0.89
N ALA A 89 7.25 10.27 -1.39
CA ALA A 89 8.08 9.61 -2.40
C ALA A 89 7.21 8.88 -3.43
N VAL A 90 7.76 8.67 -4.62
CA VAL A 90 7.16 7.80 -5.63
C VAL A 90 7.95 6.50 -5.65
N LEU A 91 7.29 5.38 -5.32
CA LEU A 91 7.80 4.04 -5.59
C LEU A 91 7.65 3.77 -7.08
N LYS A 92 8.75 3.40 -7.73
CA LYS A 92 8.82 3.03 -9.15
C LYS A 92 9.25 1.59 -9.27
N VAL A 93 8.49 0.80 -10.01
CA VAL A 93 8.84 -0.57 -10.39
C VAL A 93 8.88 -0.65 -11.90
N LYS A 94 10.03 -0.99 -12.48
CA LYS A 94 10.26 -0.93 -13.92
C LYS A 94 10.72 -2.28 -14.45
N ASN A 95 10.26 -2.63 -15.64
CA ASN A 95 10.82 -3.72 -16.43
C ASN A 95 11.99 -3.17 -17.29
N PRO A 96 13.27 -3.45 -16.95
CA PRO A 96 14.42 -2.78 -17.56
C PRO A 96 14.71 -3.20 -19.00
N SER A 97 14.23 -4.36 -19.45
CA SER A 97 14.40 -4.97 -20.78
C SER A 97 15.43 -4.29 -21.70
N LEU A 98 16.64 -4.86 -21.68
CA LEU A 98 17.87 -4.32 -22.29
C LEU A 98 17.79 -4.05 -23.80
N PHE A 99 16.85 -4.69 -24.52
CA PHE A 99 16.81 -4.64 -25.99
C PHE A 99 15.42 -4.35 -26.59
N GLY A 100 14.39 -4.07 -25.79
CA GLY A 100 13.04 -3.78 -26.30
C GLY A 100 12.38 -4.96 -27.03
N MET A 101 12.75 -6.16 -26.62
CA MET A 101 12.15 -7.44 -27.01
C MET A 101 12.08 -8.37 -25.79
N GLY A 102 11.83 -7.79 -24.61
CA GLY A 102 11.73 -8.54 -23.36
C GLY A 102 10.31 -9.05 -23.12
N PRO A 103 10.13 -10.12 -22.35
CA PRO A 103 8.82 -10.53 -21.88
C PRO A 103 8.21 -9.46 -20.95
N ASN A 104 6.89 -9.48 -20.85
CA ASN A 104 6.18 -8.72 -19.80
C ASN A 104 6.52 -9.34 -18.44
N ALA A 105 6.67 -8.51 -17.41
CA ALA A 105 6.93 -8.95 -16.05
C ALA A 105 5.61 -9.08 -15.27
N ASN A 106 5.35 -10.23 -14.67
CA ASN A 106 4.26 -10.46 -13.74
C ASN A 106 4.75 -10.25 -12.31
N VAL A 107 4.39 -9.12 -11.70
CA VAL A 107 4.87 -8.74 -10.37
C VAL A 107 3.75 -8.88 -9.35
N MET A 108 3.91 -9.80 -8.40
CA MET A 108 3.13 -9.83 -7.17
C MET A 108 3.66 -8.75 -6.23
N MET A 109 2.81 -7.78 -5.88
CA MET A 109 3.20 -6.62 -5.09
C MET A 109 2.32 -6.48 -3.85
N ARG A 110 2.99 -6.31 -2.72
CA ARG A 110 2.38 -5.99 -1.44
C ARG A 110 3.06 -4.80 -0.80
N VAL A 111 2.29 -3.76 -0.49
CA VAL A 111 2.74 -2.55 0.19
C VAL A 111 1.88 -2.34 1.41
N ILE A 112 2.49 -2.41 2.59
CA ILE A 112 1.82 -2.21 3.87
C ILE A 112 2.44 -1.00 4.55
N LYS A 113 1.62 0.00 4.89
CA LYS A 113 2.01 1.09 5.78
C LYS A 113 1.93 0.59 7.21
N ASN A 114 3.07 0.53 7.88
CA ASN A 114 3.12 0.19 9.30
C ASN A 114 2.76 1.42 10.14
N PRO A 115 2.07 1.23 11.27
CA PRO A 115 1.88 2.30 12.24
C PRO A 115 3.23 2.75 12.81
N VAL A 116 3.32 4.05 13.08
CA VAL A 116 4.53 4.70 13.63
C VAL A 116 4.48 4.73 15.16
#